data_AF-A0A845HDL2-F1
#
_entry.id   AF-A0A845HDL2-F1
#
_cell.length_a   1.000
_cell.length_b   1.000
_cell.length_c   1.000
_cell.angle_alpha   90.00
_cell.angle_beta   90.00
_cell.angle_gamma   90.00
#
_symmetry.space_group_name_H-M   'P 1'
#
loop_
_entity.id
_entity.type
_entity.pdbx_description
1 polymer ?
#
loop_
_entity_poly.entity_id
_entity_poly.type
_entity_poly.pdbx_seq_one_letter_code
_entity_poly.pdbx_strand_id
1 'polypeptide(L)'
;METPDHHSHRNGLQVDIRPLRKDGLEEGVTWLDSHYDKEGTEKLIEMFRVFAPVVQIFFNGPDIPFVKKLKNHDNHFHVELRG
;
A
#
# COMPACT_ATOMS: atom_id res chain seq x y z
N MET A 1 19.73 -7.06 -8.93
CA MET A 1 19.29 -5.88 -9.68
C MET A 1 18.77 -4.91 -8.64
N GLU A 2 19.49 -3.84 -8.33
CA GLU A 2 18.98 -2.83 -7.39
C GLU A 2 17.76 -2.17 -8.04
N THR A 3 16.64 -2.11 -7.33
CA THR A 3 15.48 -1.28 -7.68
C THR A 3 15.83 0.15 -7.31
N PRO A 4 16.19 1.04 -8.26
CA PRO A 4 16.82 2.31 -7.94
C PRO A 4 15.93 3.26 -7.12
N ASP A 5 14.61 3.03 -7.13
CA ASP A 5 13.61 3.90 -6.50
C ASP A 5 13.22 3.54 -5.06
N HIS A 6 13.82 2.49 -4.46
CA HIS A 6 13.45 2.09 -3.09
C HIS A 6 14.68 1.94 -2.19
N HIS A 7 14.81 2.84 -1.21
CA HIS A 7 15.80 2.72 -0.14
C HIS A 7 15.56 1.49 0.75
N SER A 8 14.34 0.94 0.77
CA SER A 8 13.92 -0.30 1.45
C SER A 8 13.90 -1.50 0.47
N HIS A 9 13.18 -2.59 0.78
CA HIS A 9 13.05 -3.82 -0.05
C HIS A 9 14.33 -4.66 -0.21
N ARG A 10 15.28 -4.53 0.71
CA ARG A 10 16.59 -5.21 0.60
C ARG A 10 16.67 -6.55 1.32
N ASN A 11 15.71 -6.83 2.20
CA ASN A 11 15.74 -7.99 3.10
C ASN A 11 14.51 -8.90 2.98
N GLY A 12 13.63 -8.65 2.01
CA GLY A 12 12.43 -9.46 1.78
C GLY A 12 11.30 -9.27 2.79
N LEU A 13 11.40 -8.27 3.69
CA LEU A 13 10.36 -7.95 4.67
C LEU A 13 9.53 -6.71 4.28
N GLN A 14 9.61 -6.29 3.03
CA GLN A 14 8.79 -5.20 2.50
C GLN A 14 8.08 -5.62 1.23
N VAL A 15 6.90 -5.06 1.01
CA VAL A 15 6.08 -5.30 -0.17
C VAL A 15 5.29 -4.04 -0.53
N ASP A 16 5.21 -3.73 -1.81
CA ASP A 16 4.36 -2.66 -2.35
C ASP A 16 3.16 -3.28 -3.04
N ILE A 17 1.97 -2.78 -2.73
CA ILE A 17 0.71 -3.33 -3.22
C ILE A 17 -0.11 -2.21 -3.85
N ARG A 18 -0.64 -2.47 -5.04
CA ARG A 18 -1.55 -1.53 -5.71
C ARG A 18 -2.86 -1.39 -4.91
N PRO A 19 -3.44 -0.18 -4.82
CA PRO A 19 -4.78 -0.01 -4.29
C PRO A 19 -5.80 -0.72 -5.19
N LEU A 20 -6.93 -1.11 -4.61
CA LEU A 20 -7.96 -1.82 -5.34
C LEU A 20 -8.73 -0.86 -6.26
N ARG A 21 -9.28 -1.42 -7.34
CA ARG A 21 -10.20 -0.76 -8.26
C ARG A 21 -11.61 -1.29 -8.08
N LYS A 22 -12.60 -0.42 -8.14
CA LYS A 22 -14.03 -0.76 -8.02
C LYS A 22 -14.56 -1.51 -9.25
N ASP A 23 -13.87 -1.41 -10.39
CA ASP A 23 -14.26 -2.04 -11.66
C ASP A 23 -13.66 -3.43 -11.88
N GLY A 24 -12.79 -3.90 -10.98
CA GLY A 24 -12.17 -5.22 -11.05
C GLY A 24 -11.16 -5.41 -12.18
N LEU A 25 -10.77 -4.35 -12.89
CA LEU A 25 -9.76 -4.45 -13.95
C LEU A 25 -8.35 -4.59 -13.36
N GLU A 26 -7.48 -5.35 -14.05
CA GLU A 26 -6.08 -5.55 -13.68
C GLU A 26 -5.19 -4.38 -14.15
N GLU A 27 -5.56 -3.17 -13.75
CA GLU A 27 -4.88 -1.93 -14.13
C GLU A 27 -4.38 -1.15 -12.92
N GLY A 28 -3.44 -0.21 -13.15
CA GLY A 28 -2.97 0.70 -12.11
C GLY A 28 -4.06 1.69 -11.67
N VAL A 29 -3.96 2.19 -10.44
CA VAL A 29 -4.84 3.24 -9.92
C VAL A 29 -4.08 4.13 -8.95
N THR A 30 -4.47 5.40 -8.86
CA THR A 30 -4.05 6.31 -7.77
C THR A 30 -5.25 6.56 -6.86
N TRP A 31 -5.04 6.96 -5.61
CA TRP A 31 -6.17 7.27 -4.71
C TRP A 31 -7.05 8.45 -5.20
N LEU A 32 -6.55 9.25 -6.16
CA LEU A 32 -7.27 10.35 -6.81
C LEU A 32 -8.19 9.90 -7.96
N ASP A 33 -8.03 8.66 -8.43
CA ASP A 33 -8.79 8.13 -9.57
C ASP A 33 -10.24 7.84 -9.19
N SER A 34 -11.18 8.04 -10.11
CA SER A 34 -12.60 7.74 -9.89
C SER A 34 -12.87 6.23 -9.69
N HIS A 35 -12.01 5.36 -10.21
CA HIS A 35 -12.12 3.91 -10.07
C HIS A 35 -11.47 3.39 -8.78
N TYR A 36 -10.80 4.24 -7.99
CA TYR A 36 -10.19 3.83 -6.73
C TYR A 36 -11.24 3.29 -5.75
N ASP A 37 -11.00 2.07 -5.27
CA ASP A 37 -11.76 1.43 -4.20
C ASP A 37 -11.18 1.75 -2.83
N LYS A 38 -11.70 2.81 -2.21
CA LYS A 38 -11.28 3.23 -0.87
C LYS A 38 -11.60 2.15 0.16
N GLU A 39 -12.84 1.69 0.18
CA GLU A 39 -13.33 0.72 1.16
C GLU A 39 -12.59 -0.63 1.03
N GLY A 40 -12.41 -1.12 -0.19
CA GLY A 40 -11.65 -2.34 -0.45
C GLY A 40 -10.17 -2.20 -0.07
N THR A 41 -9.55 -1.07 -0.38
CA THR A 41 -8.14 -0.82 -0.03
C THR A 41 -7.94 -0.71 1.47
N GLU A 42 -8.83 -0.01 2.17
CA GLU A 42 -8.82 0.05 3.64
C GLU A 42 -8.96 -1.35 4.25
N LYS A 43 -9.88 -2.17 3.73
CA LYS A 43 -10.07 -3.54 4.22
C LYS A 43 -8.82 -4.40 4.01
N LEU A 44 -8.16 -4.27 2.86
CA LEU A 44 -6.91 -4.99 2.57
C LEU A 44 -5.78 -4.57 3.52
N ILE A 45 -5.65 -3.27 3.79
CA ILE A 45 -4.68 -2.75 4.77
C ILE A 45 -4.99 -3.27 6.17
N GLU A 46 -6.26 -3.32 6.57
CA GLU A 46 -6.69 -3.91 7.84
C GLU A 46 -6.29 -5.39 7.93
N MET A 47 -6.41 -6.16 6.85
CA MET A 47 -6.01 -7.58 6.85
C MET A 47 -4.51 -7.74 7.14
N PHE A 48 -3.63 -6.93 6.54
CA PHE A 48 -2.20 -6.94 6.90
C PHE A 48 -2.01 -6.62 8.38
N ARG A 49 -2.69 -5.58 8.87
CA ARG A 49 -2.62 -5.14 10.27
C ARG A 49 -3.04 -6.22 11.26
N VAL A 50 -4.04 -7.04 10.92
CA VAL A 50 -4.59 -8.07 11.81
C VAL A 50 -3.79 -9.36 11.74
N PHE A 51 -3.36 -9.78 10.54
CA PHE A 51 -2.83 -11.12 10.32
C PHE A 51 -1.32 -11.18 10.08
N ALA A 52 -0.64 -10.03 9.94
CA ALA A 52 0.80 -9.98 9.72
C ALA A 52 1.50 -9.12 10.80
N PRO A 53 2.79 -9.39 11.09
CA PRO A 53 3.58 -8.62 12.05
C PRO A 53 4.02 -7.27 11.45
N VAL A 54 3.07 -6.39 11.16
CA VAL A 54 3.30 -5.09 10.52
C VAL A 54 4.07 -4.15 11.45
N VAL A 55 5.17 -3.58 10.93
CA VAL A 55 5.94 -2.52 11.56
C VAL A 55 5.38 -1.15 11.17
N GLN A 56 5.17 -0.92 9.88
CA GLN A 56 4.59 0.32 9.36
C GLN A 56 3.98 0.13 7.97
N ILE A 57 3.07 1.04 7.64
CA ILE A 57 2.44 1.12 6.32
C ILE A 57 2.56 2.56 5.82
N PHE A 58 3.03 2.75 4.58
CA PHE A 58 3.00 4.05 3.91
C PHE A 58 1.95 4.09 2.82
N PHE A 59 1.06 5.08 2.85
CA PHE A 59 0.07 5.33 1.82
C PHE A 59 -0.48 6.76 1.92
N ASN A 60 -0.73 7.40 0.78
CA ASN A 60 -1.21 8.79 0.75
C ASN A 60 -2.73 8.94 0.64
N GLY A 61 -3.45 7.83 0.40
CA GLY A 61 -4.91 7.84 0.34
C GLY A 61 -5.55 8.43 1.60
N PRO A 62 -6.63 9.23 1.47
CA PRO A 62 -7.22 9.94 2.59
C PRO A 62 -7.98 9.02 3.53
N ASP A 63 -7.98 9.40 4.81
CA ASP A 63 -8.78 8.84 5.89
C ASP A 63 -8.63 7.33 6.15
N ILE A 64 -7.52 6.70 5.76
CA ILE A 64 -7.23 5.31 6.15
C ILE A 64 -6.48 5.33 7.49
N PRO A 65 -7.02 4.69 8.54
CA PRO A 65 -6.32 4.58 9.82
C PRO A 65 -4.97 3.85 9.71
N PHE A 66 -4.02 4.21 10.58
CA PHE A 66 -2.73 3.52 10.77
C PHE A 66 -1.72 3.58 9.60
N VAL A 67 -2.01 4.29 8.50
CA VAL A 67 -1.03 4.58 7.45
C VAL A 67 -0.28 5.88 7.72
N LYS A 68 0.95 5.96 7.25
CA LYS A 68 1.76 7.18 7.25
C LYS A 68 1.89 7.70 5.82
N LYS A 69 1.77 9.02 5.64
CA LYS A 69 2.03 9.64 4.33
C LYS A 69 3.51 9.69 4.05
N LEU A 70 3.91 9.39 2.81
CA LEU A 70 5.28 9.49 2.35
C LEU A 70 5.29 9.84 0.86
N LYS A 71 6.28 10.62 0.43
CA LYS A 71 6.44 11.00 -0.98
C LYS A 71 6.38 9.75 -1.87
N ASN A 72 5.71 9.84 -3.02
CA ASN A 72 5.56 8.79 -4.03
C ASN A 72 4.64 7.60 -3.68
N HIS A 73 3.81 7.67 -2.63
CA HIS A 73 2.89 6.59 -2.23
C HIS A 73 1.42 6.86 -2.58
N ASP A 74 1.18 7.50 -3.74
CA ASP A 74 -0.18 7.82 -4.21
C ASP A 74 -0.84 6.67 -4.99
N ASN A 75 -0.05 5.70 -5.45
CA ASN A 75 -0.48 4.64 -6.36
C ASN A 75 -0.16 3.21 -5.88
N HIS A 76 0.32 3.09 -4.63
CA HIS A 76 0.59 1.85 -3.92
C HIS A 76 0.66 2.14 -2.43
N PHE A 77 0.37 1.14 -1.60
CA PHE A 77 0.74 1.16 -0.19
C PHE A 77 1.95 0.25 0.04
N HIS A 78 2.92 0.76 0.81
CA HIS A 78 4.11 0.01 1.22
C HIS A 78 3.84 -0.63 2.57
N VAL A 79 4.11 -1.93 2.72
CA VAL A 79 4.03 -2.64 3.99
C VAL A 79 5.43 -3.09 4.40
N GLU A 80 5.82 -2.77 5.63
CA GLU A 80 7.01 -3.31 6.27
C GLU A 80 6.61 -4.29 7.37
N LEU A 81 7.22 -5.48 7.36
CA LEU A 81 7.00 -6.56 8.30
C LEU A 81 8.19 -6.73 9.25
N ARG A 82 7.93 -7.34 10.41
CA ARG A 82 8.95 -7.88 11.31
C ARG A 82 9.12 -9.38 11.07
N GLY A 83 10.37 -9.82 10.94
CA GLY A 83 10.77 -11.24 10.89
C GLY A 83 11.09 -11.82 12.25
#